data_AF-A0A0V0XW38-F1
#
_entry.id   AF-A0A0V0XW38-F1
#
_cell.length_a   1.000
_cell.length_b   1.000
_cell.length_c   1.000
_cell.angle_alpha   90.00
_cell.angle_beta   90.00
_cell.angle_gamma   90.00
#
_symmetry.space_group_name_H-M   'P 1'
#
loop_
_entity.id
_entity.type
_entity.pdbx_description
1 polymer ?
#
loop_
_entity_poly.entity_id
_entity_poly.type
_entity_poly.pdbx_seq_one_letter_code
_entity_poly.pdbx_strand_id
1 'polypeptide(L)'
;MTVHNYLIKWIVAYRTINCFVVQTWFVPDEYWQTLEPAHKLAFGYGYLTWEWANGLRTYFYPCIFAFLYSLVAFAGLDNTIFFIYSPKLLTFLLSCFADWRLFKFVQLLYGDRVASSTLLLYWCNWFQFYCVPRTLLNSAELALVIIGLSYLPISDKHRFQLVSSDNYYHLAVSSIVFTLVTLIRPTSALIWVPLWINFLYRFDFVYYCWHSEYIFYIAHTNIKRSEKVYIKLDYPLCLRTLCDSAQLYCS
;
A
#
# COMPACT_ATOMS: atom_id res chain seq x y z
N MET A 1 -19.05 -12.48 -9.27
CA MET A 1 -17.82 -12.79 -10.04
C MET A 1 -17.72 -12.05 -11.38
N THR A 2 -18.80 -11.95 -12.16
CA THR A 2 -18.78 -11.36 -13.52
C THR A 2 -18.25 -9.92 -13.58
N VAL A 3 -18.75 -9.00 -12.73
CA VAL A 3 -18.35 -7.58 -12.74
C VAL A 3 -16.85 -7.38 -12.48
N HIS A 4 -16.28 -8.16 -11.56
CA HIS A 4 -14.85 -8.06 -11.22
C HIS A 4 -13.96 -8.55 -12.37
N ASN A 5 -14.42 -9.57 -13.10
CA ASN A 5 -13.70 -10.08 -14.26
C ASN A 5 -13.70 -9.06 -15.41
N TYR A 6 -14.80 -8.31 -15.61
CA TYR A 6 -14.83 -7.23 -16.59
C TYR A 6 -13.90 -6.09 -16.20
N LEU A 7 -13.88 -5.69 -14.92
CA LEU A 7 -13.00 -4.63 -14.44
C LEU A 7 -11.52 -4.94 -14.71
N ILE A 8 -11.07 -6.15 -14.37
CA ILE A 8 -9.68 -6.56 -14.62
C ILE A 8 -9.35 -6.52 -16.12
N LYS A 9 -10.27 -7.00 -16.97
CA LYS A 9 -10.10 -6.92 -18.43
C LYS A 9 -9.96 -5.47 -18.91
N TRP A 10 -10.76 -4.55 -18.39
CA TRP A 10 -10.66 -3.13 -18.72
C TRP A 10 -9.34 -2.51 -18.25
N ILE A 11 -8.89 -2.83 -17.03
CA ILE A 11 -7.59 -2.36 -16.50
C ILE A 11 -6.46 -2.84 -17.41
N VAL A 12 -6.44 -4.13 -17.73
CA VAL A 12 -5.43 -4.73 -18.60
C VAL A 12 -5.46 -4.07 -19.98
N ALA A 13 -6.64 -3.97 -20.62
CA ALA A 13 -6.78 -3.36 -21.94
C ALA A 13 -6.29 -1.90 -21.95
N TYR A 14 -6.69 -1.10 -20.96
CA TYR A 14 -6.25 0.30 -20.83
C TYR A 14 -4.73 0.41 -20.66
N ARG A 15 -4.14 -0.40 -19.78
CA ARG A 15 -2.69 -0.39 -19.55
C ARG A 15 -1.89 -0.94 -20.73
N THR A 16 -2.47 -1.86 -21.50
CA THR A 16 -1.86 -2.36 -22.73
C THR A 16 -1.83 -1.25 -23.79
N ILE A 17 -2.95 -0.57 -24.02
CA ILE A 17 -3.01 0.60 -24.91
C ILE A 17 -1.98 1.64 -24.47
N ASN A 18 -1.95 1.94 -23.18
CA ASN A 18 -1.03 2.90 -22.61
C ASN A 18 0.46 2.57 -22.88
N CYS A 19 0.85 1.32 -22.68
CA CYS A 19 2.21 0.84 -22.94
C CYS A 19 2.61 0.92 -24.43
N PHE A 20 1.67 0.68 -25.35
CA PHE A 20 1.94 0.70 -26.80
C PHE A 20 1.87 2.09 -27.42
N VAL A 21 0.99 2.96 -26.92
CA VAL A 21 0.84 4.35 -27.40
C VAL A 21 2.02 5.20 -26.95
N VAL A 22 2.51 5.00 -25.73
CA VAL A 22 3.62 5.77 -25.19
C VAL A 22 4.96 5.18 -25.64
N GLN A 23 5.47 5.69 -26.76
CA GLN A 23 6.78 5.33 -27.33
C GLN A 23 7.81 6.45 -27.29
N THR A 24 7.40 7.65 -26.85
CA THR A 24 8.25 8.84 -26.84
C THR A 24 9.16 8.90 -25.62
N TRP A 25 10.25 9.63 -25.76
CA TRP A 25 11.12 10.03 -24.66
C TRP A 25 10.52 11.23 -23.91
N PHE A 26 10.68 11.27 -22.58
CA PHE A 26 10.20 12.40 -21.76
C PHE A 26 11.30 13.11 -20.96
N VAL A 27 11.94 12.40 -20.03
CA VAL A 27 12.89 12.98 -19.07
C VAL A 27 14.12 12.06 -18.98
N PRO A 28 15.34 12.61 -18.85
CA PRO A 28 16.56 11.81 -18.75
C PRO A 28 16.53 10.79 -17.61
N ASP A 29 15.81 11.09 -16.53
CA ASP A 29 15.67 10.19 -15.37
C ASP A 29 15.13 8.80 -15.72
N GLU A 30 14.31 8.68 -16.78
CA GLU A 30 13.79 7.38 -17.23
C GLU A 30 14.91 6.37 -17.51
N TYR A 31 16.02 6.85 -18.08
CA TYR A 31 17.17 6.03 -18.47
C TYR A 31 18.31 6.17 -17.46
N TRP A 32 18.75 7.40 -17.19
CA TRP A 32 19.97 7.68 -16.44
C TRP A 32 19.85 7.48 -14.92
N GLN A 33 18.62 7.45 -14.40
CA GLN A 33 18.37 7.18 -12.97
C GLN A 33 17.82 5.77 -12.73
N THR A 34 17.62 4.95 -13.78
CA THR A 34 17.01 3.63 -13.63
C THR A 34 17.64 2.59 -14.55
N LEU A 35 17.44 2.70 -15.86
CA LEU A 35 17.79 1.64 -16.80
C LEU A 35 19.29 1.52 -17.06
N GLU A 36 20.01 2.63 -17.15
CA GLU A 36 21.46 2.63 -17.40
C GLU A 36 22.24 2.12 -16.16
N PRO A 37 21.98 2.60 -14.92
CA PRO A 37 22.57 1.99 -13.73
C PRO A 37 22.23 0.50 -13.60
N ALA A 38 20.99 0.11 -13.90
CA ALA A 38 20.56 -1.29 -13.88
C ALA A 38 21.32 -2.15 -14.89
N HIS A 39 21.48 -1.64 -16.11
CA HIS A 39 22.26 -2.30 -17.16
C HIS A 39 23.72 -2.49 -16.72
N LYS A 40 24.35 -1.46 -16.15
CA LYS A 40 25.71 -1.56 -15.64
C LYS A 40 25.85 -2.56 -14.49
N LEU A 41 24.87 -2.64 -13.59
CA LEU A 41 24.84 -3.66 -12.54
C LEU A 41 24.72 -5.08 -13.11
N ALA A 42 23.94 -5.28 -14.17
CA ALA A 42 23.71 -6.59 -14.76
C ALA A 42 24.89 -7.08 -15.63
N PHE A 43 25.52 -6.19 -16.40
CA PHE A 43 26.51 -6.57 -17.42
C PHE A 43 27.93 -6.07 -17.17
N GLY A 44 28.12 -5.21 -16.17
CA GLY A 44 29.43 -4.65 -15.82
C GLY A 44 29.90 -3.49 -16.69
N TYR A 45 29.14 -3.10 -17.73
CA TYR A 45 29.46 -1.96 -18.60
C TYR A 45 28.30 -0.97 -18.74
N GLY A 46 28.62 0.28 -19.06
CA GLY A 46 27.68 1.38 -19.12
C GLY A 46 28.18 2.63 -18.41
N TYR A 47 27.49 3.75 -18.62
CA TYR A 47 27.85 5.05 -18.07
C TYR A 47 27.04 5.37 -16.81
N LEU A 48 27.72 5.84 -15.77
CA LEU A 48 27.07 6.33 -14.56
C LEU A 48 27.19 7.84 -14.50
N THR A 49 26.09 8.51 -14.17
CA THR A 49 26.14 9.95 -13.85
C THR A 49 26.93 10.18 -12.57
N TRP A 50 27.36 11.43 -12.36
CA TRP A 50 28.15 11.83 -11.19
C TRP A 50 27.44 11.51 -9.85
N GLU A 51 26.11 11.50 -9.82
CA GLU A 51 25.32 11.16 -8.61
C GLU A 51 25.54 9.72 -8.16
N TRP A 52 25.60 8.78 -9.13
CA TRP A 52 25.87 7.37 -8.87
C TRP A 52 27.33 7.12 -8.51
N ALA A 53 28.25 7.84 -9.16
CA ALA A 53 29.68 7.79 -8.84
C ALA A 53 29.97 8.24 -7.41
N ASN A 54 29.24 9.25 -6.93
CA ASN A 54 29.35 9.78 -5.56
C ASN A 54 28.46 9.04 -4.54
N GLY A 55 27.70 8.01 -4.94
CA GLY A 55 26.86 7.24 -4.03
C GLY A 55 25.68 8.01 -3.42
N LEU A 56 25.18 9.06 -4.11
CA LEU A 56 24.09 9.91 -3.61
C LEU A 56 22.70 9.29 -3.79
N ARG A 57 22.60 8.19 -4.55
CA ARG A 57 21.34 7.53 -4.91
C ARG A 57 21.32 6.09 -4.40
N THR A 58 20.13 5.66 -3.97
CA THR A 58 19.91 4.27 -3.57
C THR A 58 19.82 3.37 -4.81
N TYR A 59 20.60 2.30 -4.85
CA TYR A 59 20.57 1.31 -5.94
C TYR A 59 19.35 0.37 -5.90
N PHE A 60 18.49 0.46 -4.88
CA PHE A 60 17.39 -0.48 -4.68
C PHE A 60 16.44 -0.56 -5.89
N TYR A 61 16.06 0.59 -6.45
CA TYR A 61 15.17 0.61 -7.62
C TYR A 61 15.86 0.11 -8.90
N PRO A 62 17.06 0.58 -9.29
CA PRO A 62 17.81 -0.03 -10.39
C PRO A 62 18.08 -1.53 -10.23
N CYS A 63 18.32 -2.04 -9.02
CA CYS A 63 18.56 -3.46 -8.79
C CYS A 63 17.39 -4.35 -9.25
N ILE A 64 16.15 -3.88 -9.15
CA ILE A 64 14.98 -4.63 -9.64
C ILE A 64 15.07 -4.83 -11.16
N PHE A 65 15.49 -3.80 -11.90
CA PHE A 65 15.69 -3.88 -13.34
C PHE A 65 16.96 -4.63 -13.72
N ALA A 66 18.03 -4.53 -12.92
CA ALA A 66 19.26 -5.29 -13.12
C ALA A 66 18.97 -6.79 -13.02
N PHE A 67 18.23 -7.21 -12.00
CA PHE A 67 17.77 -8.58 -11.84
C PHE A 67 16.91 -9.04 -13.04
N LEU A 68 16.00 -8.18 -13.51
CA LEU A 68 15.20 -8.46 -14.70
C LEU A 68 16.07 -8.66 -15.96
N TYR A 69 17.07 -7.81 -16.17
CA TYR A 69 18.02 -7.95 -17.27
C TYR A 69 18.88 -9.21 -17.16
N SER A 70 19.34 -9.55 -15.96
CA SER A 70 20.06 -10.81 -15.74
C SER A 70 19.18 -12.03 -16.04
N LEU A 71 17.88 -12.00 -15.74
CA LEU A 71 16.95 -13.06 -16.11
C LEU A 71 16.75 -13.17 -17.63
N VAL A 72 16.61 -12.04 -18.32
CA VAL A 72 16.49 -11.99 -19.78
C VAL A 72 17.75 -12.56 -20.45
N ALA A 73 18.94 -12.17 -19.95
CA ALA A 73 20.21 -12.67 -20.45
C ALA A 73 20.42 -14.16 -20.14
N PHE A 74 20.05 -14.61 -18.93
CA PHE A 74 20.10 -16.02 -18.57
C PHE A 74 19.21 -16.89 -19.46
N ALA A 75 18.08 -16.35 -19.92
CA ALA A 75 17.19 -17.03 -20.86
C ALA A 75 17.72 -17.05 -22.32
N GLY A 76 18.89 -16.43 -22.59
CA GLY A 76 19.45 -16.30 -23.94
C GLY A 76 18.64 -15.36 -24.84
N LEU A 77 17.84 -14.46 -24.24
CA LEU A 77 16.98 -13.51 -24.96
C LEU A 77 17.69 -12.16 -25.14
N ASP A 78 18.96 -12.18 -25.57
CA ASP A 78 19.83 -11.01 -25.71
C ASP A 78 19.50 -10.12 -26.92
N ASN A 79 18.21 -9.95 -27.24
CA ASN A 79 17.77 -9.00 -28.25
C ASN A 79 17.41 -7.66 -27.62
N THR A 80 17.75 -6.57 -28.33
CA THR A 80 17.41 -5.19 -27.93
C THR A 80 15.92 -5.01 -27.63
N ILE A 81 15.05 -5.74 -28.33
CA ILE A 81 13.61 -5.74 -28.12
C ILE A 81 13.27 -6.16 -26.67
N PHE A 82 13.86 -7.24 -26.16
CA PHE A 82 13.58 -7.69 -24.80
C PHE A 82 14.08 -6.69 -23.76
N PHE A 83 15.22 -6.04 -23.98
CA PHE A 83 15.72 -4.99 -23.10
C PHE A 83 14.84 -3.74 -23.07
N ILE A 84 14.21 -3.38 -24.19
CA ILE A 84 13.28 -2.24 -24.25
C ILE A 84 11.93 -2.59 -23.60
N TYR A 85 11.39 -3.78 -23.87
CA TYR A 85 10.04 -4.13 -23.44
C TYR A 85 9.96 -4.79 -22.06
N SER A 86 11.03 -5.40 -21.56
CA SER A 86 11.01 -6.02 -20.22
C SER A 86 10.76 -5.01 -19.09
N PRO A 87 11.40 -3.82 -19.03
CA PRO A 87 11.10 -2.83 -18.01
C PRO A 87 9.66 -2.31 -18.12
N LYS A 88 9.17 -2.14 -19.36
CA LYS A 88 7.78 -1.73 -19.63
C LYS A 88 6.77 -2.78 -19.18
N LEU A 89 7.09 -4.07 -19.32
CA LEU A 89 6.25 -5.15 -18.81
C LEU A 89 6.15 -5.10 -17.29
N LEU A 90 7.27 -4.85 -16.61
CA LEU A 90 7.28 -4.72 -15.15
C LEU A 90 6.42 -3.53 -14.67
N THR A 91 6.59 -2.35 -15.28
CA THR A 91 5.78 -1.17 -14.94
C THR A 91 4.30 -1.38 -15.28
N PHE A 92 4.00 -2.06 -16.39
CA PHE A 92 2.64 -2.46 -16.77
C PHE A 92 1.98 -3.37 -15.70
N LEU A 93 2.68 -4.42 -15.25
CA LEU A 93 2.16 -5.35 -14.25
C LEU A 93 1.92 -4.66 -12.91
N LEU A 94 2.89 -3.86 -12.45
CA LEU A 94 2.76 -3.08 -11.22
C LEU A 94 1.56 -2.13 -11.28
N SER A 95 1.38 -1.46 -12.42
CA SER A 95 0.30 -0.49 -12.62
C SER A 95 -1.07 -1.15 -12.71
N CYS A 96 -1.19 -2.31 -13.38
CA CYS A 96 -2.43 -3.08 -13.40
C CYS A 96 -2.84 -3.49 -11.98
N PHE A 97 -1.87 -3.96 -11.18
CA PHE A 97 -2.12 -4.36 -9.81
C PHE A 97 -2.50 -3.17 -8.93
N ALA A 98 -1.81 -2.03 -9.07
CA ALA A 98 -2.14 -0.81 -8.35
C ALA A 98 -3.54 -0.29 -8.70
N ASP A 99 -3.94 -0.26 -9.98
CA ASP A 99 -5.27 0.18 -10.41
C ASP A 99 -6.38 -0.70 -9.83
N TRP A 100 -6.17 -2.02 -9.81
CA TRP A 100 -7.10 -2.95 -9.18
C TRP A 100 -7.20 -2.71 -7.67
N ARG A 101 -6.07 -2.49 -7.00
CA ARG A 101 -6.02 -2.17 -5.56
C ARG A 101 -6.63 -0.81 -5.23
N LEU A 102 -6.46 0.19 -6.09
CA LEU A 102 -7.11 1.49 -5.96
C LEU A 102 -8.63 1.33 -5.98
N PHE A 103 -9.16 0.59 -6.97
CA PHE A 103 -10.59 0.33 -7.05
C PHE A 103 -11.09 -0.37 -5.79
N LYS A 104 -10.39 -1.42 -5.32
CA LYS A 104 -10.76 -2.15 -4.11
C LYS A 104 -10.72 -1.31 -2.85
N PHE A 105 -9.72 -0.46 -2.73
CA PHE A 105 -9.57 0.45 -1.60
C PHE A 105 -10.71 1.46 -1.53
N VAL A 106 -11.03 2.13 -2.64
CA VAL A 106 -12.12 3.12 -2.67
C VAL A 106 -13.48 2.43 -2.56
N GLN A 107 -13.64 1.23 -3.13
CA GLN A 107 -14.85 0.42 -3.00
C GLN A 107 -15.15 0.11 -1.53
N LEU A 108 -14.11 -0.22 -0.76
CA LEU A 108 -14.23 -0.51 0.66
C LEU A 108 -14.64 0.73 1.49
N LEU A 109 -14.20 1.93 1.10
CA LEU A 109 -14.41 3.17 1.89
C LEU A 109 -15.65 3.98 1.48
N TYR A 110 -16.08 3.88 0.23
CA TYR A 110 -17.10 4.78 -0.33
C TYR A 110 -18.09 4.06 -1.25
N GLY A 111 -17.93 2.75 -1.44
CA GLY A 111 -18.79 1.92 -2.28
C GLY A 111 -18.47 1.98 -3.78
N ASP A 112 -19.19 1.16 -4.55
CA ASP A 112 -18.89 0.84 -5.96
C ASP A 112 -18.92 2.05 -6.91
N ARG A 113 -19.87 2.97 -6.70
CA ARG A 113 -20.04 4.13 -7.59
C ARG A 113 -18.85 5.07 -7.50
N VAL A 114 -18.41 5.36 -6.28
CA VAL A 114 -17.26 6.24 -6.04
C VAL A 114 -15.98 5.58 -6.54
N ALA A 115 -15.80 4.28 -6.30
CA ALA A 115 -14.65 3.53 -6.80
C ALA A 115 -14.51 3.58 -8.33
N SER A 116 -15.63 3.42 -9.04
CA SER A 116 -15.67 3.50 -10.50
C SER A 116 -15.32 4.90 -10.99
N SER A 117 -15.89 5.94 -10.37
CA SER A 117 -15.58 7.34 -10.71
C SER A 117 -14.12 7.70 -10.43
N THR A 118 -13.55 7.24 -9.31
CA THR A 118 -12.13 7.48 -8.99
C THR A 118 -11.22 6.84 -10.03
N LEU A 119 -11.47 5.59 -10.43
CA LEU A 119 -10.67 4.92 -11.44
C LEU A 119 -10.78 5.63 -12.80
N LEU A 120 -11.98 6.07 -13.18
CA LEU A 120 -12.18 6.85 -14.41
C LEU A 120 -11.43 8.19 -14.37
N LEU A 121 -11.52 8.95 -13.28
CA LEU A 121 -10.79 10.21 -13.14
C LEU A 121 -9.27 10.01 -13.16
N TYR A 122 -8.80 8.96 -12.51
CA TYR A 122 -7.39 8.59 -12.49
C TYR A 122 -6.88 8.17 -13.88
N TRP A 123 -7.71 7.50 -14.69
CA TRP A 123 -7.39 7.19 -16.10
C TRP A 123 -7.50 8.39 -17.04
N CYS A 124 -8.46 9.28 -16.81
CA CYS A 124 -8.62 10.50 -17.59
C CYS A 124 -7.49 11.53 -17.33
N ASN A 125 -6.70 11.35 -16.26
CA ASN A 125 -5.54 12.18 -16.02
C ASN A 125 -4.46 11.91 -17.08
N TRP A 126 -4.31 12.84 -18.01
CA TRP A 126 -3.36 12.74 -19.12
C TRP A 126 -1.91 12.53 -18.65
N PHE A 127 -1.51 13.16 -17.54
CA PHE A 127 -0.15 13.05 -17.02
C PHE A 127 0.09 11.67 -16.41
N GLN A 128 -0.93 11.10 -15.77
CA GLN A 128 -0.87 9.74 -15.25
C GLN A 128 -0.81 8.72 -16.38
N PHE A 129 -1.63 8.88 -17.42
CA PHE A 129 -1.52 8.07 -18.63
C PHE A 129 -0.11 8.19 -19.22
N TYR A 130 0.43 9.39 -19.33
CA TYR A 130 1.74 9.61 -19.91
C TYR A 130 2.88 8.99 -19.06
N CYS A 131 2.94 9.23 -17.75
CA CYS A 131 4.10 8.85 -16.93
C CYS A 131 4.14 7.39 -16.49
N VAL A 132 2.99 6.74 -16.26
CA VAL A 132 2.94 5.39 -15.68
C VAL A 132 3.65 4.27 -16.46
N PRO A 133 3.59 4.18 -17.80
CA PRO A 133 4.26 3.10 -18.52
C PRO A 133 5.79 3.26 -18.54
N ARG A 134 6.30 4.43 -18.15
CA ARG A 134 7.73 4.74 -18.09
C ARG A 134 8.33 4.25 -16.79
N THR A 135 9.65 4.04 -16.80
CA THR A 135 10.43 3.50 -15.68
C THR A 135 10.75 4.56 -14.62
N LEU A 136 9.82 5.50 -14.39
CA LEU A 136 9.98 6.59 -13.44
C LEU A 136 9.75 6.13 -12.00
N LEU A 137 10.69 6.47 -11.12
CA LEU A 137 10.61 6.19 -9.69
C LEU A 137 9.30 6.71 -9.06
N ASN A 138 8.87 7.91 -9.46
CA ASN A 138 7.65 8.55 -8.96
C ASN A 138 6.39 7.71 -9.25
N SER A 139 6.33 7.09 -10.43
CA SER A 139 5.19 6.26 -10.84
C SER A 139 5.16 4.93 -10.09
N ALA A 140 6.34 4.33 -9.86
CA ALA A 140 6.47 3.13 -9.03
C ALA A 140 6.12 3.42 -7.56
N GLU A 141 6.57 4.55 -7.01
CA GLU A 141 6.21 5.00 -5.66
C GLU A 141 4.69 5.15 -5.51
N LEU A 142 4.04 5.86 -6.43
CA LEU A 142 2.59 6.03 -6.42
C LEU A 142 1.85 4.68 -6.44
N ALA A 143 2.28 3.76 -7.31
CA ALA A 143 1.69 2.42 -7.40
C ALA A 143 1.83 1.64 -6.09
N LEU A 144 3.03 1.64 -5.50
CA LEU A 144 3.28 0.98 -4.21
C LEU A 144 2.53 1.65 -3.06
N VAL A 145 2.41 2.98 -3.04
CA VAL A 145 1.60 3.70 -2.04
C VAL A 145 0.14 3.28 -2.11
N ILE A 146 -0.44 3.24 -3.31
CA ILE A 146 -1.82 2.75 -3.53
C ILE A 146 -1.97 1.32 -3.00
N ILE A 147 -1.03 0.44 -3.34
CA ILE A 147 -1.05 -0.96 -2.90
C ILE A 147 -1.01 -1.01 -1.37
N GLY A 148 -0.02 -0.38 -0.72
CA GLY A 148 0.12 -0.46 0.72
C GLY A 148 -1.08 0.13 1.45
N LEU A 149 -1.63 1.26 1.00
CA LEU A 149 -2.83 1.86 1.58
C LEU A 149 -4.06 0.95 1.44
N SER A 150 -4.18 0.22 0.34
CA SER A 150 -5.29 -0.73 0.13
C SER A 150 -5.29 -1.91 1.12
N TYR A 151 -4.12 -2.20 1.71
CA TYR A 151 -3.95 -3.24 2.73
C TYR A 151 -3.93 -2.67 4.15
N LEU A 152 -3.83 -1.35 4.31
CA LEU A 152 -3.94 -0.74 5.63
C LEU A 152 -5.37 -1.01 6.15
N PRO A 153 -5.53 -1.51 7.39
CA PRO A 153 -6.83 -1.85 7.94
C PRO A 153 -7.62 -0.57 8.30
N ILE A 154 -8.08 0.17 7.29
CA ILE A 154 -8.92 1.35 7.47
C ILE A 154 -10.38 0.87 7.46
N SER A 155 -11.06 1.00 8.60
CA SER A 155 -12.45 0.57 8.74
C SER A 155 -13.44 1.67 8.33
N ASP A 156 -14.49 1.24 7.64
CA ASP A 156 -15.46 2.08 6.93
C ASP A 156 -16.54 2.74 7.83
N LYS A 157 -16.64 2.41 9.12
CA LYS A 157 -17.69 3.00 9.98
C LYS A 157 -17.27 3.07 11.44
N HIS A 158 -16.71 4.19 11.88
CA HIS A 158 -16.51 4.58 13.30
C HIS A 158 -15.91 3.54 14.28
N ARG A 159 -15.45 2.37 13.80
CA ARG A 159 -14.93 1.28 14.59
C ARG A 159 -13.83 0.62 13.79
N PHE A 160 -12.59 0.87 14.19
CA PHE A 160 -11.46 0.05 13.80
C PHE A 160 -11.84 -1.41 14.07
N GLN A 161 -11.86 -2.27 13.05
CA GLN A 161 -12.11 -3.69 13.32
C GLN A 161 -10.93 -4.21 14.14
N LEU A 162 -11.24 -4.84 15.28
CA LEU A 162 -10.30 -5.64 16.04
C LEU A 162 -9.56 -6.57 15.07
N VAL A 163 -8.25 -6.69 15.22
CA VAL A 163 -7.40 -7.53 14.38
C VAL A 163 -7.89 -8.97 14.46
N SER A 164 -8.63 -9.43 13.45
CA SER A 164 -8.90 -10.85 13.20
C SER A 164 -7.66 -11.51 12.56
N SER A 165 -7.65 -12.83 12.40
CA SER A 165 -6.55 -13.51 11.69
C SER A 165 -6.33 -12.97 10.27
N ASP A 166 -7.35 -12.47 9.61
CA ASP A 166 -7.16 -11.90 8.27
C ASP A 166 -6.45 -10.54 8.35
N ASN A 167 -6.64 -9.79 9.43
CA ASN A 167 -6.09 -8.45 9.61
C ASN A 167 -4.56 -8.45 9.84
N TYR A 168 -3.94 -9.53 10.34
CA TYR A 168 -2.47 -9.57 10.46
C TYR A 168 -1.78 -9.66 9.11
N TYR A 169 -2.36 -10.40 8.14
CA TYR A 169 -1.82 -10.47 6.79
C TYR A 169 -1.89 -9.11 6.10
N HIS A 170 -3.03 -8.42 6.23
CA HIS A 170 -3.22 -7.07 5.71
C HIS A 170 -2.21 -6.08 6.31
N LEU A 171 -2.02 -6.11 7.64
CA LEU A 171 -1.05 -5.26 8.32
C LEU A 171 0.39 -5.57 7.90
N ALA A 172 0.76 -6.85 7.80
CA ALA A 172 2.08 -7.28 7.37
C ALA A 172 2.38 -6.86 5.92
N VAL A 173 1.42 -7.01 5.02
CA VAL A 173 1.58 -6.54 3.62
C VAL A 173 1.74 -5.02 3.60
N SER A 174 0.91 -4.28 4.34
CA SER A 174 1.03 -2.81 4.41
C SER A 174 2.37 -2.36 4.99
N SER A 175 2.92 -3.04 5.99
CA SER A 175 4.21 -2.69 6.59
C SER A 175 5.37 -3.02 5.65
N ILE A 176 5.35 -4.19 5.00
CA ILE A 176 6.36 -4.56 4.00
C ILE A 176 6.38 -3.54 2.86
N VAL A 177 5.22 -3.19 2.31
CA VAL A 177 5.12 -2.21 1.22
C VAL A 177 5.61 -0.84 1.70
N PHE A 178 5.24 -0.40 2.90
CA PHE A 178 5.75 0.84 3.49
C PHE A 178 7.29 0.85 3.58
N THR A 179 7.89 -0.22 4.10
CA THR A 179 9.35 -0.35 4.18
C THR A 179 9.99 -0.32 2.80
N LEU A 180 9.42 -1.03 1.82
CA LEU A 180 9.93 -1.01 0.44
C LEU A 180 9.89 0.39 -0.17
N VAL A 181 8.78 1.13 0.00
CA VAL A 181 8.65 2.49 -0.55
C VAL A 181 9.63 3.45 0.12
N THR A 182 9.82 3.36 1.44
CA THR A 182 10.77 4.23 2.16
C THR A 182 12.22 3.92 1.83
N LEU A 183 12.57 2.65 1.60
CA LEU A 183 13.90 2.26 1.12
C LEU A 183 14.18 2.80 -0.29
N ILE A 184 13.19 2.69 -1.19
CA ILE A 184 13.29 3.20 -2.55
C ILE A 184 13.38 4.73 -2.54
N ARG A 185 12.56 5.39 -1.71
CA ARG A 185 12.48 6.83 -1.63
C ARG A 185 12.17 7.29 -0.19
N PRO A 186 13.18 7.79 0.55
CA PRO A 186 13.00 8.22 1.93
C PRO A 186 11.93 9.29 2.14
N THR A 187 11.66 10.13 1.14
CA THR A 187 10.63 11.18 1.21
C THR A 187 9.22 10.64 1.38
N SER A 188 8.96 9.40 0.96
CA SER A 188 7.66 8.75 1.13
C SER A 188 7.29 8.56 2.60
N ALA A 189 8.27 8.56 3.51
CA ALA A 189 8.04 8.48 4.95
C ALA A 189 7.08 9.58 5.44
N LEU A 190 7.04 10.74 4.77
CA LEU A 190 6.12 11.83 5.10
C LEU A 190 4.64 11.44 4.99
N ILE A 191 4.30 10.57 4.04
CA ILE A 191 2.91 10.09 3.85
C ILE A 191 2.57 9.05 4.93
N TRP A 192 3.52 8.17 5.19
CA TRP A 192 3.28 6.96 5.96
C TRP A 192 3.41 7.11 7.46
N VAL A 193 4.39 7.88 7.93
CA VAL A 193 4.66 8.04 9.37
C VAL A 193 3.42 8.56 10.11
N PRO A 194 2.70 9.61 9.64
CA PRO A 194 1.48 10.06 10.31
C PRO A 194 0.36 9.01 10.34
N LEU A 195 0.22 8.22 9.26
CA LEU A 195 -0.78 7.16 9.17
C LEU A 195 -0.49 6.03 10.15
N TRP A 196 0.77 5.59 10.22
CA TRP A 196 1.23 4.57 11.17
C TRP A 196 1.13 5.04 12.61
N ILE A 197 1.48 6.29 12.89
CA ILE A 197 1.33 6.88 14.22
C ILE A 197 -0.16 6.88 14.64
N ASN A 198 -1.06 7.36 13.77
CA ASN A 198 -2.50 7.34 14.05
C ASN A 198 -3.04 5.91 14.20
N PHE A 199 -2.53 4.95 13.42
CA PHE A 199 -2.84 3.54 13.57
C PHE A 199 -2.44 3.00 14.95
N LEU A 200 -1.19 3.22 15.36
CA LEU A 200 -0.66 2.75 16.64
C LEU A 200 -1.42 3.37 17.83
N TYR A 201 -1.68 4.69 17.79
CA TYR A 201 -2.47 5.36 18.84
C TYR A 201 -3.87 4.74 19.01
N ARG A 202 -4.52 4.38 17.90
CA ARG A 202 -5.86 3.75 17.95
C ARG A 202 -5.78 2.28 18.36
N PHE A 203 -4.71 1.57 18.00
CA PHE A 203 -4.49 0.19 18.39
C PHE A 203 -4.32 0.06 19.90
N ASP A 204 -3.46 0.89 20.50
CA ASP A 204 -3.22 0.89 21.95
C ASP A 204 -4.50 1.24 22.72
N PHE A 205 -5.25 2.26 22.28
CA PHE A 205 -6.53 2.64 22.89
C PHE A 205 -7.52 1.46 22.95
N VAL A 206 -7.65 0.72 21.85
CA VAL A 206 -8.55 -0.44 21.79
C VAL A 206 -8.05 -1.59 22.67
N TYR A 207 -6.74 -1.85 22.69
CA TYR A 207 -6.15 -2.87 23.57
C TYR A 207 -6.41 -2.56 25.05
N TYR A 208 -6.22 -1.29 25.48
CA TYR A 208 -6.50 -0.85 26.84
C TYR A 208 -7.98 -0.99 27.23
N CYS A 209 -8.91 -0.61 26.34
CA CYS A 209 -10.35 -0.80 26.57
C CYS A 209 -10.69 -2.28 26.76
N TRP A 210 -10.14 -3.16 25.93
CA TRP A 210 -10.42 -4.60 25.99
C TRP A 210 -9.85 -5.23 27.26
N HIS A 211 -8.63 -4.86 27.64
CA HIS A 211 -8.01 -5.37 28.86
C HIS A 211 -8.73 -4.86 30.11
N SER A 212 -9.27 -3.64 30.08
CA SER A 212 -10.13 -3.09 31.14
C SER A 212 -11.45 -3.86 31.25
N GLU A 213 -12.18 -4.07 30.14
CA GLU A 213 -13.44 -4.83 30.14
C GLU A 213 -13.25 -6.29 30.56
N TYR A 214 -12.16 -6.94 30.15
CA TYR A 214 -11.83 -8.31 30.55
C TYR A 214 -11.49 -8.42 32.05
N ILE A 215 -10.74 -7.46 32.59
CA ILE A 215 -10.49 -7.36 34.05
C ILE A 215 -11.82 -7.11 34.79
N PHE A 216 -12.69 -6.26 34.26
CA PHE A 216 -14.03 -6.04 34.82
C PHE A 216 -14.90 -7.30 34.80
N TYR A 217 -14.86 -8.08 33.73
CA TYR A 217 -15.60 -9.33 33.61
C TYR A 217 -15.09 -10.40 34.59
N ILE A 218 -13.77 -10.55 34.72
CA ILE A 218 -13.16 -11.45 35.72
C ILE A 218 -13.46 -10.98 37.15
N ALA A 219 -13.38 -9.68 37.41
CA ALA A 219 -13.74 -9.12 38.71
C ALA A 219 -15.22 -9.37 39.03
N HIS A 220 -16.13 -9.15 38.08
CA HIS A 220 -17.56 -9.34 38.29
C HIS A 220 -17.95 -10.82 38.47
N THR A 221 -17.32 -11.74 37.73
CA THR A 221 -17.52 -13.19 37.89
C THR A 221 -16.95 -13.71 39.22
N ASN A 222 -15.83 -13.17 39.68
CA ASN A 222 -15.29 -13.50 41.02
C ASN A 222 -16.12 -12.90 42.15
N ILE A 223 -16.67 -11.68 41.99
CA ILE A 223 -17.56 -11.03 42.98
C ILE A 223 -18.90 -11.77 43.12
N LYS A 224 -19.43 -12.40 42.07
CA LYS A 224 -20.61 -13.29 42.20
C LYS A 224 -20.31 -14.57 43.00
N ARG A 225 -19.03 -14.92 43.22
CA ARG A 225 -18.60 -16.11 43.99
C ARG A 225 -18.27 -15.80 45.46
N SER A 226 -18.13 -14.53 45.83
CA SER A 226 -17.89 -14.08 47.20
C SER A 226 -18.83 -12.92 47.53
N GLU A 227 -19.83 -13.16 48.36
CA GLU A 227 -20.75 -12.10 48.80
C GLU A 227 -20.03 -10.83 49.29
N LYS A 228 -20.58 -9.68 48.85
CA LYS A 228 -20.52 -8.34 49.46
C LYS A 228 -19.12 -7.80 49.79
N VAL A 229 -18.45 -7.23 48.80
CA VAL A 229 -17.47 -6.14 49.04
C VAL A 229 -17.74 -5.01 48.05
N TYR A 230 -18.21 -3.87 48.57
CA TYR A 230 -18.36 -2.63 47.79
C TYR A 230 -17.00 -1.95 47.71
N ILE A 231 -16.37 -1.99 46.53
CA ILE A 231 -15.18 -1.19 46.23
C ILE A 231 -15.63 0.00 45.39
N LYS A 232 -15.47 1.20 45.96
CA LYS A 232 -15.75 2.48 45.29
C LYS A 232 -14.54 2.81 44.40
N LEU A 233 -14.66 2.53 43.11
CA LEU A 233 -13.68 2.91 42.09
C LEU A 233 -14.10 4.26 41.49
N ASP A 234 -13.22 5.27 41.59
CA ASP A 234 -13.40 6.55 40.92
C ASP A 234 -13.02 6.41 39.44
N TYR A 235 -13.97 6.71 38.55
CA TYR A 235 -13.84 6.56 37.11
C TYR A 235 -13.59 7.91 36.41
N PRO A 236 -12.79 7.95 35.33
CA PRO A 236 -12.81 9.08 34.41
C PRO A 236 -14.18 9.17 33.70
N LEU A 237 -14.66 10.39 33.49
CA LEU A 237 -16.04 10.77 33.12
C LEU A 237 -16.71 9.99 31.96
N CYS A 238 -15.94 9.37 31.05
CA CYS A 238 -16.46 8.73 29.84
C CYS A 238 -17.02 7.30 30.06
N LEU A 239 -16.68 6.65 31.18
CA LEU A 239 -17.23 5.34 31.54
C LEU A 239 -18.64 5.42 32.15
N ARG A 240 -19.07 6.61 32.63
CA ARG A 240 -20.44 6.80 33.16
C ARG A 240 -21.50 6.68 32.06
N THR A 241 -21.25 7.23 30.88
CA THR A 241 -22.21 7.21 29.75
C THR A 241 -22.41 5.82 29.13
N LEU A 242 -21.41 4.95 29.20
CA LEU A 242 -21.52 3.55 28.78
C LEU A 242 -22.25 2.68 29.81
N CYS A 243 -22.08 2.94 31.11
CA CYS A 243 -22.86 2.27 32.17
C CYS A 243 -24.35 2.67 32.13
N ASP A 244 -24.66 3.96 31.91
CA ASP A 244 -26.06 4.43 31.87
C ASP A 244 -26.83 3.84 30.66
N SER A 245 -26.14 3.54 29.55
CA SER A 245 -26.76 2.89 28.39
C SER A 245 -26.91 1.37 28.55
N ALA A 246 -26.10 0.72 29.38
CA ALA A 246 -26.24 -0.71 29.69
C ALA A 246 -27.37 -0.99 30.70
N GLN A 247 -27.70 -0.05 31.60
CA GLN A 247 -28.83 -0.21 32.53
C GLN A 247 -30.21 -0.14 31.83
N LEU A 248 -30.31 0.54 30.68
CA LEU A 248 -31.55 0.66 29.91
C LEU A 248 -31.95 -0.62 29.14
N TYR A 249 -31.07 -1.62 29.03
CA TYR A 249 -31.38 -2.91 28.39
C TYR A 249 -31.73 -4.05 29.37
N CYS A 250 -31.75 -3.76 30.68
CA CYS A 250 -32.03 -4.74 31.75
C CYS A 250 -33.25 -4.37 32.61
N SER A 251 -34.16 -3.53 32.11
CA SER A 251 -35.48 -3.28 32.71
C SER A 251 -36.59 -3.98 31.94
#